data_AF-A0A522VXG3-F1
#
_entry.id   AF-A0A522VXG3-F1
#
_cell.length_a   1.000
_cell.length_b   1.000
_cell.length_c   1.000
_cell.angle_alpha   90.00
_cell.angle_beta   90.00
_cell.angle_gamma   90.00
#
_symmetry.space_group_name_H-M   'P 1'
#
loop_
_entity.id
_entity.type
_entity.pdbx_description
1 polymer ?
#
loop_
_entity_poly.entity_id
_entity_poly.type
_entity_poly.pdbx_seq_one_letter_code
_entity_poly.pdbx_strand_id
1 'polypeptide(L)'
;AWDSRDERSLSLPERIDHFPDARLNRDLYFWLAAYFTQLKAPDAMPADPLLADLDFLGRAAGASRDVLARYPGLAGRYLGLSKALLDLRPKRPLSGAERLVEECVLLQLQDPAHPVLPPRTSSAPSGYRPFLPVPLWGEALNRSVQDEIPDDAETEPGSSGKNDEESAKTYQAQRQDLKDADRKDGLILNRFEKILSFAEMMAINRSSDDTDEEEAKRAADDLQVLTLGKHWKKPATKLKIDLDLAPSSADTASLTGEALYPEWDYRLQAYHDDYCRVIAGVAAEEGEGWVADDTVRKRIRRIRRQFEAILNRPVLLRAQPDGSELDTDALVRASSDLKSCGFASERVYLQHRKQERDLAVVVLVDGSLSTDAWIENRRVLDVEKEALTVFANVLEACGDSFSILSFTSKKRVNVKVETIKGFDESFSERVVRRIGALKPGYYTRIGAAVRHASAQLEQRPNRHRLLLVITDGKPNDIDHYEGRYGLDDTRKSIREARALGHKVFGVTVDRKAQDYFPYLFGRGSYAIVSHLAHLTSALPRLYHHLATA
;
A
#
# COMPACT_ATOMS: atom_id res chain seq x y z
N ALA A 1 6.78 -16.58 15.38
CA ALA A 1 5.74 -15.72 15.96
C ALA A 1 4.75 -16.64 16.66
N TRP A 2 4.62 -16.51 17.98
CA TRP A 2 3.73 -17.33 18.79
C TRP A 2 2.27 -17.00 18.48
N ASP A 3 1.40 -18.02 18.49
CA ASP A 3 -0.04 -17.86 18.31
C ASP A 3 -0.57 -16.88 19.36
N SER A 4 -1.08 -15.72 18.94
CA SER A 4 -1.51 -14.69 19.88
C SER A 4 -2.83 -14.01 19.49
N ARG A 5 -3.58 -13.58 20.51
CA ARG A 5 -4.82 -12.81 20.34
C ARG A 5 -4.73 -11.50 21.11
N ASP A 6 -4.99 -10.40 20.41
CA ASP A 6 -5.22 -9.06 20.98
C ASP A 6 -6.73 -8.73 20.93
N GLU A 7 -7.18 -7.64 21.56
CA GLU A 7 -8.59 -7.23 21.61
C GLU A 7 -9.21 -7.01 20.22
N ARG A 8 -8.38 -6.82 19.18
CA ARG A 8 -8.82 -6.48 17.80
C ARG A 8 -8.41 -7.50 16.74
N SER A 9 -7.48 -8.40 17.01
CA SER A 9 -6.96 -9.33 16.00
C SER A 9 -6.53 -10.67 16.58
N LEU A 10 -6.78 -11.73 15.81
CA LEU A 10 -6.24 -13.06 16.04
C LEU A 10 -5.07 -13.26 15.08
N SER A 11 -3.87 -13.44 15.61
CA SER A 11 -2.66 -13.69 14.84
C SER A 11 -2.32 -15.17 14.89
N LEU A 12 -2.68 -15.90 13.83
CA LEU A 12 -2.21 -17.26 13.58
C LEU A 12 -1.10 -17.22 12.50
N PRO A 13 -0.04 -18.02 12.63
CA PRO A 13 1.03 -18.08 11.66
C PRO A 13 0.51 -18.58 10.30
N GLU A 14 1.10 -18.05 9.22
CA GLU A 14 0.74 -18.38 7.83
C GLU A 14 0.86 -19.89 7.52
N ARG A 15 1.70 -20.60 8.30
CA ARG A 15 1.88 -22.05 8.23
C ARG A 15 2.04 -22.62 9.64
N ILE A 16 1.21 -23.61 9.97
CA ILE A 16 1.34 -24.44 11.19
C ILE A 16 2.00 -25.76 10.80
N ASP A 17 3.19 -26.02 11.34
CA ASP A 17 4.00 -27.22 11.07
C ASP A 17 4.63 -27.77 12.36
N HIS A 18 3.80 -27.90 13.41
CA HIS A 18 4.24 -28.35 14.74
C HIS A 18 4.24 -29.88 14.89
N PHE A 19 3.43 -30.58 14.08
CA PHE A 19 3.31 -32.02 14.08
C PHE A 19 3.80 -32.61 12.74
N PRO A 20 4.40 -33.81 12.73
CA PRO A 20 4.77 -34.51 11.49
C PRO A 20 3.57 -34.86 10.59
N ASP A 21 2.36 -34.98 11.16
CA ASP A 21 1.13 -35.25 10.41
C ASP A 21 0.39 -33.96 10.08
N ALA A 22 0.16 -33.72 8.78
CA ALA A 22 -0.59 -32.58 8.27
C ALA A 22 -2.04 -32.51 8.80
N ARG A 23 -2.65 -33.67 9.13
CA ARG A 23 -3.99 -33.70 9.74
C ARG A 23 -3.99 -33.12 11.14
N LEU A 24 -2.96 -33.40 11.93
CA LEU A 24 -2.78 -32.83 13.27
C LEU A 24 -2.51 -31.32 13.21
N ASN A 25 -1.72 -30.85 12.24
CA ASN A 25 -1.54 -29.40 12.06
C ASN A 25 -2.84 -28.68 11.67
N ARG A 26 -3.69 -29.32 10.86
CA ARG A 26 -5.03 -28.80 10.53
C ARG A 26 -5.96 -28.82 11.75
N ASP A 27 -5.93 -29.87 12.56
CA ASP A 27 -6.72 -29.95 13.78
C ASP A 27 -6.26 -28.95 14.83
N LEU A 28 -4.95 -28.67 14.91
CA LEU A 28 -4.39 -27.63 15.75
C LEU A 28 -4.94 -26.24 15.39
N TYR A 29 -5.09 -25.94 14.10
CA TYR A 29 -5.69 -24.68 13.65
C TYR A 29 -7.12 -24.51 14.18
N PHE A 30 -7.96 -25.53 14.04
CA PHE A 30 -9.33 -25.48 14.55
C PHE A 30 -9.39 -25.41 16.07
N TRP A 31 -8.48 -26.11 16.75
CA TRP A 31 -8.35 -26.05 18.20
C TRP A 31 -7.97 -24.65 18.67
N LEU A 32 -6.93 -24.05 18.10
CA LEU A 32 -6.47 -22.70 18.44
C LEU A 32 -7.57 -21.66 18.21
N ALA A 33 -8.27 -21.72 17.07
CA ALA A 33 -9.39 -20.83 16.80
C ALA A 33 -10.48 -20.92 17.89
N ALA A 34 -10.84 -22.14 18.34
CA ALA A 34 -11.80 -22.33 19.42
C ALA A 34 -11.24 -21.86 20.78
N TYR A 35 -10.00 -22.21 21.10
CA TYR A 35 -9.27 -21.82 22.30
C TYR A 35 -9.22 -20.31 22.48
N PHE A 36 -8.89 -19.58 21.42
CA PHE A 36 -8.90 -18.12 21.42
C PHE A 36 -10.29 -17.50 21.51
N THR A 37 -11.40 -18.24 21.45
CA THR A 37 -12.72 -17.66 21.80
C THR A 37 -12.95 -17.63 23.31
N GLN A 38 -12.35 -18.58 24.04
CA GLN A 38 -12.57 -18.75 25.48
C GLN A 38 -11.41 -18.20 26.32
N LEU A 39 -10.25 -17.95 25.71
CA LEU A 39 -9.10 -17.37 26.41
C LEU A 39 -9.43 -15.98 26.95
N LYS A 40 -9.16 -15.77 28.24
CA LYS A 40 -9.27 -14.46 28.89
C LYS A 40 -7.90 -13.77 28.90
N ALA A 41 -7.87 -12.48 28.59
CA ALA A 41 -6.66 -11.67 28.69
C ALA A 41 -6.25 -11.53 30.16
N PRO A 42 -4.93 -11.50 30.48
CA PRO A 42 -4.48 -11.19 31.83
C PRO A 42 -4.74 -9.71 32.14
N ASP A 43 -5.21 -9.43 33.36
CA ASP A 43 -5.40 -8.05 33.85
C ASP A 43 -4.05 -7.38 34.14
N ALA A 44 -3.08 -8.14 34.66
CA ALA A 44 -1.68 -7.72 34.85
C ALA A 44 -0.78 -8.96 34.87
N MET A 45 0.44 -8.83 34.36
CA MET A 45 1.45 -9.90 34.43
C MET A 45 2.21 -9.82 35.76
N PRO A 46 2.31 -10.89 36.55
CA PRO A 46 3.12 -10.92 37.77
C PRO A 46 4.60 -10.67 37.47
N ALA A 47 5.29 -9.92 38.35
CA ALA A 47 6.73 -9.67 38.23
C ALA A 47 7.59 -10.92 38.51
N ASP A 48 7.06 -11.90 39.24
CA ASP A 48 7.72 -13.18 39.52
C ASP A 48 7.46 -14.17 38.36
N PRO A 49 8.52 -14.71 37.71
CA PRO A 49 8.36 -15.59 36.55
C PRO A 49 7.68 -16.92 36.87
N LEU A 50 7.82 -17.44 38.10
CA LEU A 50 7.11 -18.66 38.52
C LEU A 50 5.61 -18.36 38.65
N LEU A 51 5.25 -17.21 39.23
CA LEU A 51 3.83 -16.81 39.33
C LEU A 51 3.22 -16.52 37.95
N ALA A 52 4.00 -15.95 37.03
CA ALA A 52 3.57 -15.72 35.64
C ALA A 52 3.25 -17.04 34.91
N ASP A 53 4.10 -18.07 35.07
CA ASP A 53 3.86 -19.40 34.49
C ASP A 53 2.63 -20.08 35.10
N LEU A 54 2.45 -20.00 36.42
CA LEU A 54 1.27 -20.56 37.08
C LEU A 54 -0.03 -19.86 36.66
N ASP A 55 0.01 -18.53 36.47
CA ASP A 55 -1.12 -17.75 35.97
C ASP A 55 -1.42 -18.08 34.50
N PHE A 56 -0.39 -18.33 33.68
CA PHE A 56 -0.58 -18.82 32.32
C PHE A 56 -1.27 -20.19 32.30
N LEU A 57 -0.76 -21.16 33.07
CA LEU A 57 -1.33 -22.51 33.12
C LEU A 57 -2.78 -22.51 33.59
N GLY A 58 -3.11 -21.70 34.62
CA GLY A 58 -4.48 -21.56 35.11
C GLY A 58 -5.44 -21.00 34.05
N ARG A 59 -5.02 -19.98 33.27
CA ARG A 59 -5.83 -19.44 32.17
C ARG A 59 -5.98 -20.46 31.05
N ALA A 60 -4.90 -21.14 30.68
CA ALA A 60 -4.93 -22.16 29.64
C ALA A 60 -5.84 -23.34 30.01
N ALA A 61 -5.87 -23.73 31.29
CA ALA A 61 -6.75 -24.78 31.78
C ALA A 61 -8.22 -24.36 31.72
N GLY A 62 -8.52 -23.15 32.20
CA GLY A 62 -9.86 -22.57 32.14
C GLY A 62 -10.36 -22.50 30.70
N ALA A 63 -9.56 -21.93 29.79
CA ALA A 63 -9.92 -21.81 28.37
C ALA A 63 -10.12 -23.18 27.70
N SER A 64 -9.23 -24.15 27.96
CA SER A 64 -9.34 -25.50 27.39
C SER A 64 -10.61 -26.21 27.87
N ARG A 65 -10.93 -26.12 29.17
CA ARG A 65 -12.15 -26.69 29.74
C ARG A 65 -13.41 -26.03 29.16
N ASP A 66 -13.42 -24.70 29.06
CA ASP A 66 -14.57 -23.95 28.57
C ASP A 66 -14.82 -24.25 27.08
N VAL A 67 -13.76 -24.45 26.28
CA VAL A 67 -13.86 -24.93 24.89
C VAL A 67 -14.48 -26.32 24.82
N LEU A 68 -13.99 -27.27 25.64
CA LEU A 68 -14.48 -28.65 25.61
C LEU A 68 -15.92 -28.77 26.11
N ALA A 69 -16.32 -27.92 27.07
CA ALA A 69 -17.70 -27.83 27.53
C ALA A 69 -18.62 -27.23 26.46
N ARG A 70 -18.17 -26.19 25.74
CA ARG A 70 -18.97 -25.51 24.71
C ARG A 70 -19.00 -26.24 23.37
N TYR A 71 -17.94 -26.98 23.05
CA TYR A 71 -17.75 -27.67 21.79
C TYR A 71 -17.28 -29.12 22.01
N PRO A 72 -18.17 -30.03 22.47
CA PRO A 72 -17.81 -31.41 22.78
C PRO A 72 -17.24 -32.18 21.58
N GLY A 73 -17.59 -31.78 20.34
CA GLY A 73 -17.04 -32.36 19.11
C GLY A 73 -15.53 -32.14 18.90
N LEU A 74 -14.91 -31.22 19.65
CA LEU A 74 -13.47 -30.99 19.63
C LEU A 74 -12.69 -31.89 20.59
N ALA A 75 -13.36 -32.60 21.51
CA ALA A 75 -12.69 -33.44 22.51
C ALA A 75 -11.79 -34.52 21.88
N GLY A 76 -12.27 -35.20 20.83
CA GLY A 76 -11.46 -36.20 20.13
C GLY A 76 -10.21 -35.62 19.45
N ARG A 77 -10.33 -34.40 18.90
CA ARG A 77 -9.19 -33.70 18.27
C ARG A 77 -8.19 -33.25 19.32
N TYR A 78 -8.66 -32.69 20.43
CA TYR A 78 -7.80 -32.27 21.54
C TYR A 78 -7.00 -33.45 22.12
N LEU A 79 -7.63 -34.60 22.33
CA LEU A 79 -6.94 -35.82 22.80
C LEU A 79 -5.88 -36.30 21.80
N GLY A 80 -6.20 -36.28 20.49
CA GLY A 80 -5.24 -36.64 19.44
C GLY A 80 -4.02 -35.71 19.40
N LEU A 81 -4.27 -34.41 19.50
CA LEU A 81 -3.22 -33.38 19.54
C LEU A 81 -2.37 -33.47 20.81
N SER A 82 -3.01 -33.68 21.97
CA SER A 82 -2.33 -33.84 23.25
C SER A 82 -1.39 -35.05 23.23
N LYS A 83 -1.87 -36.21 22.75
CA LYS A 83 -1.04 -37.40 22.61
C LYS A 83 0.18 -37.16 21.72
N ALA A 84 -0.03 -36.57 20.54
CA ALA A 84 1.06 -36.25 19.63
C ALA A 84 2.07 -35.26 20.23
N LEU A 85 1.60 -34.31 21.04
CA LEU A 85 2.48 -33.34 21.70
C LEU A 85 3.27 -33.98 22.84
N LEU A 86 2.65 -34.88 23.61
CA LEU A 86 3.32 -35.65 24.66
C LEU A 86 4.43 -36.52 24.09
N ASP A 87 4.21 -37.13 22.92
CA ASP A 87 5.22 -37.95 22.22
C ASP A 87 6.41 -37.09 21.71
N LEU A 88 6.16 -35.83 21.33
CA LEU A 88 7.18 -34.90 20.84
C LEU A 88 7.92 -34.14 21.96
N ARG A 89 7.36 -34.09 23.19
CA ARG A 89 7.91 -33.28 24.28
C ARG A 89 9.22 -33.89 24.81
N PRO A 90 10.32 -33.14 24.86
CA PRO A 90 11.62 -33.69 25.25
C PRO A 90 11.66 -34.02 26.76
N LYS A 91 12.16 -35.22 27.10
CA LYS A 91 12.43 -35.62 28.49
C LYS A 91 13.68 -34.92 29.00
N ARG A 92 13.54 -34.07 30.02
CA ARG A 92 14.62 -33.25 30.58
C ARG A 92 14.78 -33.51 32.08
N PRO A 93 16.01 -33.52 32.62
CA PRO A 93 16.23 -33.60 34.06
C PRO A 93 15.92 -32.23 34.70
N LEU A 94 14.69 -32.06 35.19
CA LEU A 94 14.24 -30.85 35.89
C LEU A 94 14.24 -31.07 37.41
N SER A 95 14.48 -30.00 38.18
CA SER A 95 14.49 -30.04 39.65
C SER A 95 13.70 -28.88 40.24
N GLY A 96 13.25 -29.04 41.49
CA GLY A 96 12.56 -27.97 42.23
C GLY A 96 11.28 -27.47 41.54
N ALA A 97 11.12 -26.14 41.46
CA ALA A 97 9.93 -25.49 40.92
C ALA A 97 9.69 -25.82 39.44
N GLU A 98 10.74 -25.93 38.62
CA GLU A 98 10.63 -26.24 37.19
C GLU A 98 10.04 -27.62 36.93
N ARG A 99 10.38 -28.59 37.80
CA ARG A 99 9.80 -29.94 37.73
C ARG A 99 8.30 -29.92 38.04
N LEU A 100 7.89 -29.16 39.05
CA LEU A 100 6.48 -29.03 39.42
C LEU A 100 5.66 -28.39 38.30
N VAL A 101 6.17 -27.33 37.67
CA VAL A 101 5.50 -26.67 36.54
C VAL A 101 5.41 -27.60 35.33
N GLU A 102 6.45 -28.35 35.01
CA GLU A 102 6.41 -29.34 33.91
C GLU A 102 5.43 -30.49 34.22
N GLU A 103 5.37 -30.98 35.46
CA GLU A 103 4.38 -31.99 35.87
C GLU A 103 2.94 -31.46 35.71
N CYS A 104 2.69 -30.19 36.02
CA CYS A 104 1.40 -29.54 35.77
C CYS A 104 1.05 -29.45 34.28
N VAL A 105 2.03 -29.09 33.43
CA VAL A 105 1.84 -29.07 31.97
C VAL A 105 1.44 -30.47 31.47
N LEU A 106 2.15 -31.51 31.91
CA LEU A 106 1.87 -32.88 31.50
C LEU A 106 0.48 -33.37 31.96
N LEU A 107 0.11 -33.07 33.21
CA LEU A 107 -1.21 -33.42 33.74
C LEU A 107 -2.33 -32.69 33.00
N GLN A 108 -2.16 -31.41 32.71
CA GLN A 108 -3.16 -30.60 32.02
C GLN A 108 -3.33 -30.99 30.55
N LEU A 109 -2.28 -31.50 29.90
CA LEU A 109 -2.39 -32.12 28.57
C LEU A 109 -3.19 -33.43 28.62
N GLN A 110 -3.05 -34.22 29.69
CA GLN A 110 -3.74 -35.51 29.83
C GLN A 110 -5.20 -35.37 30.28
N ASP A 111 -5.49 -34.46 31.23
CA ASP A 111 -6.83 -34.16 31.71
C ASP A 111 -7.02 -32.64 31.88
N PRO A 112 -7.69 -31.96 30.92
CA PRO A 112 -7.96 -30.54 31.01
C PRO A 112 -9.12 -30.20 31.96
N ALA A 113 -9.89 -31.18 32.45
CA ALA A 113 -11.05 -30.95 33.30
C ALA A 113 -10.65 -30.64 34.75
N HIS A 114 -9.51 -31.17 35.21
CA HIS A 114 -9.03 -31.04 36.59
C HIS A 114 -7.58 -30.55 36.63
N PRO A 115 -7.32 -29.26 36.41
CA PRO A 115 -5.96 -28.73 36.52
C PRO A 115 -5.46 -28.80 37.96
N VAL A 116 -4.40 -29.56 38.20
CA VAL A 116 -3.67 -29.55 39.46
C VAL A 116 -2.61 -28.46 39.38
N LEU A 117 -2.88 -27.30 39.98
CA LEU A 117 -1.90 -26.21 40.10
C LEU A 117 -1.25 -26.25 41.49
N PRO A 118 0.07 -26.02 41.60
CA PRO A 118 0.75 -25.95 42.88
C PRO A 118 0.29 -24.70 43.67
N PRO A 119 0.39 -24.74 45.01
CA PRO A 119 0.03 -23.60 45.84
C PRO A 119 0.91 -22.37 45.51
N ARG A 120 0.30 -21.19 45.43
CA ARG A 120 0.95 -19.89 45.11
C ARG A 120 1.87 -19.35 46.21
N THR A 121 2.41 -20.22 47.07
CA THR A 121 3.10 -19.85 48.32
C THR A 121 4.61 -19.68 48.17
N SER A 122 5.15 -19.82 46.96
CA SER A 122 6.60 -19.84 46.71
C SER A 122 6.98 -18.85 45.62
N SER A 123 8.11 -18.15 45.82
CA SER A 123 8.73 -17.28 44.82
C SER A 123 9.72 -18.08 43.95
N ALA A 124 9.99 -17.60 42.72
CA ALA A 124 10.93 -18.24 41.83
C ALA A 124 12.33 -18.41 42.47
N PRO A 125 12.92 -19.63 42.44
CA PRO A 125 14.30 -19.81 42.86
C PRO A 125 15.27 -19.07 41.91
N SER A 126 16.44 -18.70 42.43
CA SER A 126 17.49 -18.05 41.62
C SER A 126 17.85 -18.95 40.43
N GLY A 127 17.70 -18.42 39.21
CA GLY A 127 17.98 -19.15 37.96
C GLY A 127 16.79 -19.91 37.37
N TYR A 128 15.56 -19.71 37.87
CA TYR A 128 14.33 -20.29 37.31
C TYR A 128 14.18 -20.02 35.81
N ARG A 129 13.85 -21.05 35.04
CA ARG A 129 13.55 -20.96 33.60
C ARG A 129 12.09 -21.33 33.32
N PRO A 130 11.40 -20.55 32.46
CA PRO A 130 10.03 -20.87 32.06
C PRO A 130 9.89 -22.24 31.40
N PHE A 131 8.69 -22.81 31.48
CA PHE A 131 8.38 -24.09 30.85
C PHE A 131 8.43 -23.99 29.31
N LEU A 132 8.62 -25.14 28.63
CA LEU A 132 8.65 -25.13 27.16
C LEU A 132 7.28 -24.79 26.58
N PRO A 133 7.22 -24.00 25.49
CA PRO A 133 5.97 -23.58 24.88
C PRO A 133 5.11 -24.78 24.51
N VAL A 134 3.81 -24.64 24.71
CA VAL A 134 2.81 -25.66 24.42
C VAL A 134 1.97 -25.13 23.26
N PRO A 135 2.18 -25.62 22.02
CA PRO A 135 1.48 -25.10 20.83
C PRO A 135 -0.05 -25.18 20.91
N LEU A 136 -0.60 -25.99 21.81
CA LEU A 136 -2.04 -26.08 22.05
C LEU A 136 -2.62 -24.89 22.84
N TRP A 137 -1.76 -24.10 23.48
CA TRP A 137 -2.13 -22.98 24.34
C TRP A 137 -1.48 -21.70 23.81
N GLY A 138 -2.26 -20.95 23.04
CA GLY A 138 -1.85 -19.62 22.59
C GLY A 138 -1.90 -18.57 23.70
N GLU A 139 -1.30 -17.41 23.44
CA GLU A 139 -1.20 -16.32 24.42
C GLU A 139 -2.16 -15.15 24.09
N ALA A 140 -2.81 -14.60 25.11
CA ALA A 140 -3.56 -13.35 24.96
C ALA A 140 -2.66 -12.19 25.38
N LEU A 141 -2.29 -11.33 24.43
CA LEU A 141 -1.50 -10.13 24.69
C LEU A 141 -2.46 -8.98 24.98
N ASN A 142 -2.24 -8.29 26.10
CA ASN A 142 -2.96 -7.07 26.43
C ASN A 142 -2.04 -5.90 26.09
N ARG A 143 -2.18 -5.35 24.89
CA ARG A 143 -1.27 -4.31 24.40
C ARG A 143 -1.74 -2.95 24.92
N SER A 144 -1.15 -2.47 26.02
CA SER A 144 -1.30 -1.07 26.41
C SER A 144 -0.70 -0.19 25.31
N VAL A 145 -1.28 0.99 25.09
CA VAL A 145 -0.94 1.93 23.99
C VAL A 145 0.47 2.55 24.14
N GLN A 146 1.38 1.94 24.89
CA GLN A 146 2.70 2.50 25.22
C GLN A 146 3.92 1.60 24.99
N ASP A 147 3.77 0.35 24.56
CA ASP A 147 4.95 -0.50 24.28
C ASP A 147 5.15 -0.72 22.77
N GLU A 148 5.71 0.30 22.11
CA GLU A 148 6.53 0.12 20.91
C GLU A 148 7.97 -0.17 21.37
N ILE A 149 8.38 -1.44 21.30
CA ILE A 149 9.79 -1.82 21.46
C ILE A 149 10.53 -1.39 20.18
N PRO A 150 11.65 -0.66 20.27
CA PRO A 150 12.46 -0.28 19.11
C PRO A 150 13.22 -1.50 18.59
N ASP A 151 13.21 -1.71 17.27
CA ASP A 151 14.11 -2.67 16.63
C ASP A 151 15.51 -2.05 16.59
N ASP A 152 16.44 -2.69 17.31
CA ASP A 152 17.87 -2.38 17.36
C ASP A 152 18.49 -2.51 15.96
N ALA A 153 18.89 -1.36 15.40
CA ALA A 153 19.89 -1.31 14.33
C ALA A 153 21.24 -0.92 14.95
N GLU A 154 22.17 -1.86 14.90
CA GLU A 154 23.58 -1.69 15.28
C GLU A 154 24.15 -0.37 14.73
N THR A 155 24.72 0.42 15.64
CA THR A 155 25.38 1.70 15.33
C THR A 155 26.87 1.58 15.59
N GLU A 156 27.68 2.04 14.64
CA GLU A 156 29.07 2.51 14.83
C GLU A 156 29.29 3.70 13.85
N PRO A 157 30.19 4.65 14.15
CA PRO A 157 29.76 5.98 14.58
C PRO A 157 30.34 7.11 13.71
N GLY A 158 29.72 8.31 13.78
CA GLY A 158 30.33 9.49 13.18
C GLY A 158 29.54 10.78 13.31
N SER A 159 30.05 11.64 14.20
CA SER A 159 29.97 13.11 14.15
C SER A 159 28.74 13.82 14.74
N SER A 160 28.97 14.24 15.98
CA SER A 160 28.32 15.30 16.78
C SER A 160 27.94 16.60 16.04
N GLY A 161 26.78 17.15 16.38
CA GLY A 161 26.41 18.55 16.24
C GLY A 161 25.25 18.89 17.17
N LYS A 162 25.45 19.85 18.06
CA LYS A 162 24.64 20.20 19.24
C LYS A 162 23.35 20.97 18.92
N ASN A 163 22.34 20.69 19.75
CA ASN A 163 21.30 21.54 20.37
C ASN A 163 20.48 22.52 19.49
N ASP A 164 19.15 22.41 19.57
CA ASP A 164 18.39 23.25 20.52
C ASP A 164 17.05 22.60 20.90
N GLU A 165 16.80 22.61 22.20
CA GLU A 165 15.55 22.20 22.88
C GLU A 165 14.55 23.35 22.84
N GLU A 166 13.28 23.08 22.53
CA GLU A 166 12.20 23.82 23.18
C GLU A 166 10.95 22.94 23.34
N SER A 167 10.32 23.11 24.50
CA SER A 167 9.55 22.10 25.22
C SER A 167 8.05 22.34 25.12
N ALA A 168 7.30 21.31 24.71
CA ALA A 168 5.84 21.32 24.73
C ALA A 168 5.33 20.71 26.04
N LYS A 169 4.86 21.55 26.96
CA LYS A 169 4.17 21.13 28.19
C LYS A 169 2.77 20.61 27.85
N THR A 170 2.46 19.42 28.37
CA THR A 170 1.15 18.77 28.31
C THR A 170 0.31 19.17 29.53
N TYR A 171 -0.93 19.63 29.32
CA TYR A 171 -1.90 19.79 30.40
C TYR A 171 -2.63 18.47 30.66
N GLN A 172 -2.57 17.98 31.90
CA GLN A 172 -3.30 16.81 32.40
C GLN A 172 -4.75 17.19 32.73
N ALA A 173 -5.71 16.37 32.28
CA ALA A 173 -7.08 16.39 32.80
C ALA A 173 -7.32 15.12 33.63
N GLN A 174 -7.57 15.31 34.92
CA GLN A 174 -7.89 14.28 35.90
C GLN A 174 -9.40 14.03 35.87
N ARG A 175 -9.85 12.76 35.72
CA ARG A 175 -11.27 12.42 35.84
C ARG A 175 -11.55 11.79 37.20
N GLN A 176 -12.51 12.39 37.90
CA GLN A 176 -13.01 11.99 39.21
C GLN A 176 -14.14 10.97 39.05
N ASP A 177 -14.14 9.95 39.91
CA ASP A 177 -15.10 8.85 39.93
C ASP A 177 -16.53 9.29 40.26
N LEU A 178 -17.51 8.74 39.55
CA LEU A 178 -18.89 8.63 40.02
C LEU A 178 -19.39 7.20 39.80
N LYS A 179 -19.84 6.61 40.90
CA LYS A 179 -20.42 5.27 41.02
C LYS A 179 -21.94 5.31 40.83
N ASP A 180 -22.43 4.12 40.47
CA ASP A 180 -23.75 3.54 40.72
C ASP A 180 -24.83 3.53 39.63
N ALA A 181 -25.09 2.28 39.21
CA ALA A 181 -26.38 1.57 39.22
C ALA A 181 -27.25 1.54 37.94
N ASP A 182 -27.18 0.37 37.31
CA ASP A 182 -28.31 -0.51 36.98
C ASP A 182 -29.44 0.03 36.07
N ARG A 183 -29.38 -0.34 34.78
CA ARG A 183 -30.57 -0.70 33.99
C ARG A 183 -30.21 -1.43 32.69
N LYS A 184 -31.02 -2.47 32.42
CA LYS A 184 -31.06 -3.26 31.19
C LYS A 184 -31.69 -2.49 30.02
N ASP A 185 -31.18 -2.85 28.85
CA ASP A 185 -31.67 -2.67 27.48
C ASP A 185 -31.67 -1.27 26.86
N GLY A 186 -31.05 -1.19 25.67
CA GLY A 186 -31.35 -0.17 24.68
C GLY A 186 -30.15 0.39 23.92
N LEU A 187 -29.85 -0.20 22.76
CA LEU A 187 -29.05 0.39 21.69
C LEU A 187 -29.52 1.83 21.37
N ILE A 188 -28.67 2.85 21.56
CA ILE A 188 -28.72 4.11 20.81
C ILE A 188 -27.30 4.63 20.53
N LEU A 189 -27.06 4.90 19.25
CA LEU A 189 -25.93 5.60 18.64
C LEU A 189 -25.81 7.05 19.12
N ASN A 190 -24.57 7.54 19.27
CA ASN A 190 -24.16 8.92 19.04
C ASN A 190 -22.93 8.85 18.11
N ARG A 191 -22.86 9.31 16.85
CA ARG A 191 -23.66 10.22 16.00
C ARG A 191 -23.59 11.74 16.28
N PHE A 192 -22.57 12.21 17.00
CA PHE A 192 -22.24 13.66 17.06
C PHE A 192 -20.73 13.94 17.10
N GLU A 193 -20.02 13.68 16.00
CA GLU A 193 -18.72 14.35 15.71
C GLU A 193 -18.64 14.88 14.26
N LYS A 194 -19.76 14.86 13.52
CA LYS A 194 -19.82 15.38 12.14
C LYS A 194 -20.73 16.61 11.96
N ILE A 195 -21.00 17.36 13.04
CA ILE A 195 -21.75 18.64 12.96
C ILE A 195 -20.86 19.86 13.24
N LEU A 196 -19.56 19.68 13.54
CA LEU A 196 -18.64 20.82 13.71
C LEU A 196 -17.78 21.16 12.47
N SER A 197 -17.79 20.36 11.40
CA SER A 197 -16.99 20.68 10.20
C SER A 197 -17.76 21.39 9.06
N PHE A 198 -18.98 21.90 9.33
CA PHE A 198 -19.79 22.58 8.31
C PHE A 198 -20.28 23.98 8.73
N ALA A 199 -19.89 24.46 9.92
CA ALA A 199 -20.20 25.82 10.38
C ALA A 199 -18.98 26.78 10.34
N GLU A 200 -17.76 26.30 10.10
CA GLU A 200 -16.55 27.13 9.91
C GLU A 200 -16.23 27.46 8.44
N MET A 201 -17.11 27.10 7.51
CA MET A 201 -16.91 27.30 6.06
C MET A 201 -18.02 28.14 5.41
N MET A 202 -18.48 29.19 6.09
CA MET A 202 -19.24 30.28 5.46
C MET A 202 -18.64 31.63 5.86
N ALA A 203 -17.55 32.01 5.19
CA ALA A 203 -17.09 33.39 5.19
C ALA A 203 -17.95 34.20 4.21
N ILE A 204 -18.95 34.91 4.74
CA ILE A 204 -19.58 36.04 4.03
C ILE A 204 -19.08 37.33 4.69
N ASN A 205 -18.40 38.15 3.89
CA ASN A 205 -17.98 39.51 4.24
C ASN A 205 -19.16 40.36 4.75
N ARG A 206 -19.00 41.13 5.84
CA ARG A 206 -18.79 42.61 5.85
C ARG A 206 -19.06 43.23 7.24
N SER A 207 -18.14 44.11 7.65
CA SER A 207 -18.30 45.39 8.39
C SER A 207 -19.17 45.49 9.66
N SER A 208 -18.51 45.94 10.75
CA SER A 208 -18.93 46.91 11.78
C SER A 208 -20.34 46.81 12.38
N ASP A 209 -20.46 46.47 13.66
CA ASP A 209 -20.57 47.42 14.79
C ASP A 209 -20.73 46.65 16.10
N ASP A 210 -20.29 47.26 17.21
CA ASP A 210 -20.52 46.82 18.59
C ASP A 210 -22.01 46.67 18.90
N THR A 211 -22.42 45.60 19.61
CA THR A 211 -23.22 45.62 20.87
C THR A 211 -23.81 44.25 21.27
N ASP A 212 -23.72 44.00 22.58
CA ASP A 212 -24.60 43.19 23.46
C ASP A 212 -24.50 41.65 23.55
N GLU A 213 -23.66 41.21 24.48
CA GLU A 213 -23.47 39.83 24.99
C GLU A 213 -24.67 39.20 25.75
N GLU A 214 -25.84 39.86 25.80
CA GLU A 214 -26.99 39.43 26.63
C GLU A 214 -28.08 38.64 25.86
N GLU A 215 -28.17 38.72 24.53
CA GLU A 215 -29.18 37.95 23.76
C GLU A 215 -28.77 36.49 23.49
N ALA A 216 -27.48 36.16 23.54
CA ALA A 216 -26.99 34.80 23.30
C ALA A 216 -27.32 33.79 24.41
N LYS A 217 -27.61 34.26 25.64
CA LYS A 217 -27.94 33.40 26.78
C LYS A 217 -29.39 32.94 26.82
N ARG A 218 -30.32 33.61 26.12
CA ARG A 218 -31.75 33.22 26.10
C ARG A 218 -32.14 32.27 24.97
N ALA A 219 -31.32 32.14 23.93
CA ALA A 219 -31.60 31.24 22.81
C ALA A 219 -31.21 29.76 23.06
N ALA A 220 -30.53 29.47 24.17
CA ALA A 220 -30.06 28.12 24.51
C ALA A 220 -31.09 27.29 25.33
N ASP A 221 -32.10 27.92 25.93
CA ASP A 221 -33.04 27.25 26.84
C ASP A 221 -34.34 26.74 26.17
N ASP A 222 -34.59 27.04 24.90
CA ASP A 222 -35.94 26.92 24.32
C ASP A 222 -36.12 25.93 23.15
N LEU A 223 -35.30 24.86 23.07
CA LEU A 223 -35.51 23.80 22.07
C LEU A 223 -35.45 22.37 22.66
N GLN A 224 -36.39 22.05 23.54
CA GLN A 224 -36.79 20.66 23.81
C GLN A 224 -38.31 20.51 23.86
N VAL A 225 -38.98 20.65 22.72
CA VAL A 225 -40.38 20.26 22.61
C VAL A 225 -40.68 19.67 21.22
N LEU A 226 -41.28 18.46 21.24
CA LEU A 226 -42.27 17.87 20.32
C LEU A 226 -41.96 16.60 19.48
N THR A 227 -42.71 15.56 19.89
CA THR A 227 -43.54 14.60 19.12
C THR A 227 -42.95 13.43 18.35
N LEU A 228 -43.28 12.24 18.86
CA LEU A 228 -43.28 10.95 18.18
C LEU A 228 -44.33 10.92 17.05
N GLY A 229 -43.87 10.71 15.82
CA GLY A 229 -44.70 10.37 14.66
C GLY A 229 -44.16 9.11 13.97
N LYS A 230 -45.03 8.09 13.81
CA LYS A 230 -44.74 6.80 13.18
C LYS A 230 -44.41 6.96 11.69
N HIS A 231 -43.26 6.45 11.23
CA HIS A 231 -43.12 5.87 9.88
C HIS A 231 -41.92 4.90 9.79
N TRP A 232 -42.18 3.74 9.20
CA TRP A 232 -41.26 2.61 8.98
C TRP A 232 -40.40 2.83 7.72
N LYS A 233 -39.07 2.62 7.83
CA LYS A 233 -38.21 2.03 6.78
C LYS A 233 -36.82 1.69 7.34
N LYS A 234 -36.42 0.42 7.22
CA LYS A 234 -35.11 -0.13 7.64
C LYS A 234 -33.96 0.41 6.78
N PRO A 235 -32.77 0.65 7.37
CA PRO A 235 -31.52 0.49 6.64
C PRO A 235 -30.62 -0.57 7.31
N ALA A 236 -30.09 -1.47 6.50
CA ALA A 236 -29.09 -2.46 6.86
C ALA A 236 -27.70 -1.80 6.93
N THR A 237 -27.03 -1.87 8.07
CA THR A 237 -25.64 -1.47 8.24
C THR A 237 -24.73 -2.69 8.06
N LYS A 238 -24.05 -2.78 6.91
CA LYS A 238 -22.94 -3.71 6.66
C LYS A 238 -21.67 -3.14 7.30
N LEU A 239 -21.16 -3.81 8.33
CA LEU A 239 -19.76 -3.69 8.74
C LEU A 239 -18.89 -4.37 7.67
N LYS A 240 -17.90 -3.65 7.11
CA LYS A 240 -16.90 -4.20 6.20
C LYS A 240 -15.80 -4.86 7.04
N ILE A 241 -15.92 -6.18 7.19
CA ILE A 241 -14.85 -7.08 7.61
C ILE A 241 -14.22 -7.56 6.30
N ASP A 242 -12.92 -7.35 6.09
CA ASP A 242 -12.18 -7.98 4.97
C ASP A 242 -12.03 -9.47 5.28
N LEU A 243 -13.14 -10.18 5.07
CA LEU A 243 -13.21 -11.61 5.01
C LEU A 243 -13.03 -11.96 3.52
N ASP A 244 -12.04 -12.81 3.21
CA ASP A 244 -11.78 -13.35 1.88
C ASP A 244 -12.92 -14.33 1.50
N LEU A 245 -14.12 -13.76 1.36
CA LEU A 245 -15.33 -14.42 0.92
C LEU A 245 -15.21 -14.62 -0.59
N ALA A 246 -15.47 -15.84 -1.05
CA ALA A 246 -15.78 -16.06 -2.46
C ALA A 246 -16.93 -15.09 -2.82
N PRO A 247 -16.78 -14.27 -3.89
CA PRO A 247 -17.83 -13.34 -4.24
C PRO A 247 -19.08 -14.17 -4.52
N SER A 248 -20.15 -13.89 -3.78
CA SER A 248 -21.48 -14.34 -4.18
C SER A 248 -21.75 -13.71 -5.54
N SER A 249 -21.50 -14.49 -6.59
CA SER A 249 -21.68 -14.17 -8.01
C SER A 249 -21.22 -12.76 -8.41
N ALA A 250 -19.90 -12.61 -8.64
CA ALA A 250 -19.45 -11.60 -9.59
C ALA A 250 -20.08 -11.95 -10.93
N ASP A 251 -20.91 -11.06 -11.46
CA ASP A 251 -21.69 -11.26 -12.68
C ASP A 251 -20.72 -11.40 -13.87
N THR A 252 -20.35 -12.59 -14.32
CA THR A 252 -19.31 -12.82 -15.36
C THR A 252 -19.78 -12.53 -16.80
N ALA A 253 -20.84 -11.74 -16.95
CA ALA A 253 -21.37 -11.39 -18.26
C ALA A 253 -20.41 -10.50 -19.06
N SER A 254 -20.01 -10.96 -20.25
CA SER A 254 -19.25 -10.19 -21.23
C SER A 254 -20.00 -8.91 -21.63
N LEU A 255 -19.27 -7.80 -21.73
CA LEU A 255 -19.83 -6.52 -22.15
C LEU A 255 -19.76 -6.38 -23.67
N THR A 256 -20.65 -5.57 -24.25
CA THR A 256 -20.58 -5.15 -25.66
C THR A 256 -20.13 -3.69 -25.76
N GLY A 257 -19.07 -3.39 -26.52
CA GLY A 257 -18.50 -2.06 -26.70
C GLY A 257 -17.26 -2.05 -27.61
N GLU A 258 -16.78 -0.87 -28.01
CA GLU A 258 -15.67 -0.73 -28.98
C GLU A 258 -14.28 -0.99 -28.38
N ALA A 259 -14.08 -0.74 -27.08
CA ALA A 259 -12.81 -0.96 -26.37
C ALA A 259 -13.05 -1.81 -25.12
N LEU A 260 -13.07 -3.11 -25.33
CA LEU A 260 -13.22 -4.12 -24.29
C LEU A 260 -11.85 -4.74 -23.99
N TYR A 261 -11.56 -4.94 -22.71
CA TYR A 261 -10.31 -5.54 -22.26
C TYR A 261 -10.59 -6.68 -21.29
N PRO A 262 -9.80 -7.75 -21.34
CA PRO A 262 -9.89 -8.82 -20.38
C PRO A 262 -9.38 -8.36 -19.01
N GLU A 263 -9.91 -8.97 -17.95
CA GLU A 263 -9.42 -8.83 -16.57
C GLU A 263 -8.91 -10.17 -16.07
N TRP A 264 -7.76 -10.17 -15.42
CA TRP A 264 -7.15 -11.39 -14.89
C TRP A 264 -7.67 -11.72 -13.49
N ASP A 265 -8.25 -12.89 -13.34
CA ASP A 265 -8.66 -13.43 -12.05
C ASP A 265 -7.56 -14.33 -11.48
N TYR A 266 -6.90 -13.87 -10.42
CA TYR A 266 -5.83 -14.63 -9.79
C TYR A 266 -6.32 -15.91 -9.08
N ARG A 267 -7.59 -15.98 -8.67
CA ARG A 267 -8.13 -17.15 -7.97
C ARG A 267 -8.44 -18.27 -8.96
N LEU A 268 -9.01 -17.89 -10.11
CA LEU A 268 -9.32 -18.83 -11.19
C LEU A 268 -8.12 -19.11 -12.10
N GLN A 269 -7.06 -18.30 -12.03
CA GLN A 269 -5.92 -18.32 -12.95
C GLN A 269 -6.37 -18.25 -14.42
N ALA A 270 -7.40 -17.44 -14.67
CA ALA A 270 -8.05 -17.31 -15.97
C ALA A 270 -8.42 -15.86 -16.24
N TYR A 271 -8.65 -15.54 -17.51
CA TYR A 271 -9.19 -14.25 -17.91
C TYR A 271 -10.71 -14.27 -17.88
N HIS A 272 -11.28 -13.16 -17.44
CA HIS A 272 -12.65 -12.80 -17.80
C HIS A 272 -12.57 -11.97 -19.08
N ASP A 273 -12.93 -12.59 -20.20
CA ASP A 273 -12.93 -11.95 -21.52
C ASP A 273 -14.02 -10.87 -21.59
N ASP A 274 -13.72 -9.76 -22.27
CA ASP A 274 -14.63 -8.62 -22.47
C ASP A 274 -15.23 -8.05 -21.17
N TYR A 275 -14.47 -8.14 -20.08
CA TYR A 275 -14.96 -7.84 -18.73
C TYR A 275 -14.86 -6.35 -18.37
N CYS A 276 -13.81 -5.66 -18.83
CA CYS A 276 -13.63 -4.23 -18.64
C CYS A 276 -14.00 -3.47 -19.90
N ARG A 277 -14.93 -2.51 -19.79
CA ARG A 277 -15.25 -1.57 -20.86
C ARG A 277 -14.53 -0.25 -20.62
N VAL A 278 -13.62 0.07 -21.53
CA VAL A 278 -12.92 1.35 -21.56
C VAL A 278 -13.71 2.33 -22.42
N ILE A 279 -14.00 3.50 -21.86
CA ILE A 279 -14.60 4.63 -22.56
C ILE A 279 -13.49 5.62 -22.85
N ALA A 280 -12.94 5.53 -24.06
CA ALA A 280 -11.94 6.47 -24.55
C ALA A 280 -12.61 7.81 -24.90
N GLY A 281 -12.03 8.92 -24.46
CA GLY A 281 -12.50 10.26 -24.77
C GLY A 281 -11.35 11.26 -24.85
N VAL A 282 -11.64 12.50 -25.21
CA VAL A 282 -10.66 13.60 -25.13
C VAL A 282 -10.91 14.36 -23.83
N ALA A 283 -9.84 14.69 -23.10
CA ALA A 283 -9.95 15.46 -21.87
C ALA A 283 -10.54 16.86 -22.15
N ALA A 284 -11.41 17.33 -21.25
CA ALA A 284 -12.04 18.63 -21.38
C ALA A 284 -11.01 19.77 -21.32
N GLU A 285 -11.24 20.82 -22.10
CA GLU A 285 -10.44 22.06 -22.04
C GLU A 285 -10.98 23.06 -21.01
N GLU A 286 -12.23 22.89 -20.62
CA GLU A 286 -12.95 23.72 -19.66
C GLU A 286 -12.89 23.06 -18.27
N GLY A 287 -12.24 23.74 -17.33
CA GLY A 287 -12.03 23.28 -15.96
C GLY A 287 -11.55 24.39 -15.03
N GLU A 288 -11.20 24.05 -13.79
CA GLU A 288 -10.63 25.02 -12.85
C GLU A 288 -9.40 25.69 -13.47
N GLY A 289 -9.36 27.02 -13.43
CA GLY A 289 -8.38 27.87 -14.12
C GLY A 289 -6.98 27.79 -13.53
N TRP A 290 -6.39 26.60 -13.46
CA TRP A 290 -4.99 26.44 -13.13
C TRP A 290 -4.16 27.03 -14.27
N VAL A 291 -3.52 28.16 -13.98
CA VAL A 291 -2.56 28.81 -14.88
C VAL A 291 -1.19 28.68 -14.24
N ALA A 292 -0.24 28.11 -15.00
CA ALA A 292 1.14 28.06 -14.57
C ALA A 292 1.66 29.49 -14.33
N ASP A 293 1.96 29.78 -13.07
CA ASP A 293 2.54 31.05 -12.63
C ASP A 293 3.90 31.33 -13.31
N ASP A 294 4.34 32.58 -13.33
CA ASP A 294 5.59 33.00 -13.98
C ASP A 294 6.82 32.32 -13.37
N THR A 295 6.77 31.99 -12.08
CA THR A 295 7.80 31.21 -11.38
C THR A 295 7.91 29.79 -11.96
N VAL A 296 6.77 29.13 -12.19
CA VAL A 296 6.65 27.80 -12.81
C VAL A 296 7.14 27.84 -14.25
N ARG A 297 6.74 28.86 -15.03
CA ARG A 297 7.20 29.04 -16.41
C ARG A 297 8.72 29.19 -16.50
N LYS A 298 9.33 29.97 -15.61
CA LYS A 298 10.80 30.11 -15.52
C LYS A 298 11.47 28.77 -15.19
N ARG A 299 10.90 28.00 -14.26
CA ARG A 299 11.39 26.66 -13.89
C ARG A 299 11.31 25.69 -15.08
N ILE A 300 10.18 25.66 -15.78
CA ILE A 300 10.00 24.87 -17.02
C ILE A 300 11.10 25.23 -18.04
N ARG A 301 11.31 26.52 -18.32
CA ARG A 301 12.35 26.97 -19.27
C ARG A 301 13.76 26.57 -18.85
N ARG A 302 14.07 26.64 -17.54
CA ARG A 302 15.37 26.23 -17.01
C ARG A 302 15.59 24.72 -17.18
N ILE A 303 14.60 23.91 -16.80
CA ILE A 303 14.68 22.45 -16.93
C ILE A 303 14.80 22.08 -18.41
N ARG A 304 13.96 22.66 -19.27
CA ARG A 304 14.02 22.46 -20.72
C ARG A 304 15.42 22.73 -21.29
N ARG A 305 16.03 23.88 -20.97
CA ARG A 305 17.40 24.22 -21.42
C ARG A 305 18.45 23.24 -20.93
N GLN A 306 18.34 22.78 -19.67
CA GLN A 306 19.26 21.79 -19.12
C GLN A 306 19.18 20.47 -19.88
N PHE A 307 17.97 20.04 -20.25
CA PHE A 307 17.75 18.81 -21.00
C PHE A 307 18.15 18.94 -22.47
N GLU A 308 17.82 20.03 -23.14
CA GLU A 308 18.27 20.32 -24.52
C GLU A 308 19.81 20.25 -24.63
N ALA A 309 20.54 20.75 -23.63
CA ALA A 309 22.01 20.73 -23.60
C ALA A 309 22.61 19.32 -23.39
N ILE A 310 21.91 18.44 -22.69
CA ILE A 310 22.35 17.05 -22.45
C ILE A 310 22.05 16.18 -23.68
N LEU A 311 20.91 16.41 -24.33
CA LEU A 311 20.33 15.52 -25.32
C LEU A 311 20.83 15.76 -26.76
N ASN A 312 21.30 16.97 -27.07
CA ASN A 312 21.84 17.29 -28.40
C ASN A 312 23.33 16.95 -28.54
N ARG A 313 23.89 16.11 -27.66
CA ARG A 313 25.28 15.67 -27.74
C ARG A 313 25.43 14.60 -28.82
N PRO A 314 26.23 14.82 -29.87
CA PRO A 314 26.50 13.80 -30.86
C PRO A 314 27.17 12.59 -30.20
N VAL A 315 26.74 11.39 -30.57
CA VAL A 315 27.37 10.15 -30.10
C VAL A 315 28.59 9.90 -30.97
N LEU A 316 29.73 9.64 -30.32
CA LEU A 316 30.97 9.26 -30.98
C LEU A 316 30.93 7.78 -31.34
N LEU A 317 30.80 7.48 -32.63
CA LEU A 317 30.91 6.13 -33.17
C LEU A 317 32.37 5.83 -33.49
N ARG A 318 32.90 4.77 -32.89
CA ARG A 318 34.28 4.30 -33.06
C ARG A 318 34.38 3.29 -34.20
N ALA A 319 35.59 3.08 -34.71
CA ALA A 319 35.89 2.13 -35.78
C ALA A 319 34.88 2.18 -36.95
N GLN A 320 34.79 3.35 -37.58
CA GLN A 320 33.99 3.59 -38.79
C GLN A 320 34.89 3.62 -40.03
N PRO A 321 34.37 3.25 -41.21
CA PRO A 321 35.13 3.27 -42.47
C PRO A 321 35.42 4.70 -42.95
N ASP A 322 34.64 5.68 -42.50
CA ASP A 322 34.78 7.09 -42.86
C ASP A 322 34.39 7.96 -41.66
N GLY A 323 35.02 9.12 -41.52
CA GLY A 323 34.84 10.03 -40.40
C GLY A 323 35.81 11.21 -40.40
N SER A 324 35.54 12.19 -39.54
CA SER A 324 36.31 13.43 -39.48
C SER A 324 37.64 13.29 -38.73
N GLU A 325 37.74 12.30 -37.85
CA GLU A 325 38.90 12.05 -37.00
C GLU A 325 39.31 10.57 -37.07
N LEU A 326 40.57 10.27 -36.74
CA LEU A 326 41.07 8.90 -36.68
C LEU A 326 40.89 8.32 -35.27
N ASP A 327 40.36 7.11 -35.21
CA ASP A 327 40.34 6.31 -33.99
C ASP A 327 41.72 5.71 -33.78
N THR A 328 42.51 6.28 -32.86
CA THR A 328 43.88 5.86 -32.60
C THR A 328 43.98 4.38 -32.22
N ASP A 329 43.03 3.86 -31.46
CA ASP A 329 43.06 2.45 -31.04
C ASP A 329 42.79 1.52 -32.23
N ALA A 330 41.82 1.87 -33.07
CA ALA A 330 41.51 1.11 -34.27
C ALA A 330 42.65 1.18 -35.29
N LEU A 331 43.28 2.35 -35.44
CA LEU A 331 44.42 2.56 -36.32
C LEU A 331 45.66 1.76 -35.87
N VAL A 332 45.96 1.77 -34.57
CA VAL A 332 47.08 0.98 -34.00
C VAL A 332 46.87 -0.52 -34.24
N ARG A 333 45.64 -1.02 -34.04
CA ARG A 333 45.29 -2.41 -34.34
C ARG A 333 45.43 -2.71 -35.83
N ALA A 334 44.83 -1.90 -36.70
CA ALA A 334 44.91 -2.08 -38.15
C ALA A 334 46.37 -2.07 -38.66
N SER A 335 47.22 -1.17 -38.14
CA SER A 335 48.64 -1.12 -38.48
C SER A 335 49.42 -2.35 -38.00
N SER A 336 49.05 -2.88 -36.82
CA SER A 336 49.66 -4.10 -36.28
C SER A 336 49.26 -5.33 -37.10
N ASP A 337 47.98 -5.45 -37.44
CA ASP A 337 47.42 -6.55 -38.25
C ASP A 337 47.96 -6.56 -39.68
N LEU A 338 48.12 -5.36 -40.28
CA LEU A 338 48.72 -5.22 -41.61
C LEU A 338 50.17 -5.74 -41.63
N LYS A 339 50.94 -5.46 -40.56
CA LYS A 339 52.34 -5.90 -40.45
C LYS A 339 52.48 -7.39 -40.13
N SER A 340 51.53 -7.98 -39.42
CA SER A 340 51.59 -9.40 -39.01
C SER A 340 51.00 -10.34 -40.07
N CYS A 341 49.85 -9.98 -40.63
CA CYS A 341 49.03 -10.86 -41.46
C CYS A 341 48.80 -10.35 -42.89
N GLY A 342 49.17 -9.09 -43.19
CA GLY A 342 48.92 -8.46 -44.50
C GLY A 342 47.48 -8.01 -44.74
N PHE A 343 46.55 -8.31 -43.82
CA PHE A 343 45.15 -7.91 -43.86
C PHE A 343 44.85 -6.99 -42.68
N ALA A 344 44.13 -5.90 -42.91
CA ALA A 344 43.72 -4.96 -41.88
C ALA A 344 42.29 -4.46 -42.12
N SER A 345 41.61 -4.09 -41.04
CA SER A 345 40.31 -3.42 -41.11
C SER A 345 40.50 -1.96 -41.54
N GLU A 346 39.74 -1.51 -42.54
CA GLU A 346 39.70 -0.11 -42.98
C GLU A 346 38.90 0.79 -42.04
N ARG A 347 38.29 0.22 -41.00
CA ARG A 347 37.42 0.92 -40.06
C ARG A 347 38.22 1.65 -38.98
N VAL A 348 38.97 2.68 -39.36
CA VAL A 348 39.91 3.41 -38.49
C VAL A 348 39.46 4.82 -38.12
N TYR A 349 38.24 5.22 -38.47
CA TYR A 349 37.74 6.58 -38.24
C TYR A 349 36.75 6.67 -37.07
N LEU A 350 36.67 7.86 -36.49
CA LEU A 350 35.65 8.31 -35.56
C LEU A 350 34.59 9.11 -36.32
N GLN A 351 33.31 8.81 -36.06
CA GLN A 351 32.19 9.54 -36.65
C GLN A 351 31.25 10.05 -35.56
N HIS A 352 31.04 11.36 -35.51
CA HIS A 352 30.02 11.98 -34.68
C HIS A 352 28.67 11.88 -35.42
N ARG A 353 27.73 11.08 -34.89
CA ARG A 353 26.37 11.04 -35.41
C ARG A 353 25.37 11.55 -34.38
N LYS A 354 24.40 12.33 -34.85
CA LYS A 354 23.16 12.54 -34.10
C LYS A 354 22.43 11.21 -34.11
N GLN A 355 22.23 10.63 -32.94
CA GLN A 355 21.40 9.44 -32.80
C GLN A 355 19.94 9.87 -32.93
N GLU A 356 19.27 9.42 -33.98
CA GLU A 356 17.81 9.58 -34.09
C GLU A 356 17.17 8.72 -33.01
N ARG A 357 16.41 9.36 -32.13
CA ARG A 357 15.71 8.67 -31.04
C ARG A 357 14.42 8.10 -31.61
N ASP A 358 14.35 6.78 -31.63
CA ASP A 358 13.18 6.05 -32.10
C ASP A 358 12.36 5.53 -30.92
N LEU A 359 11.82 6.46 -30.13
CA LEU A 359 11.10 6.20 -28.88
C LEU A 359 9.68 6.78 -28.93
N ALA A 360 8.69 5.92 -28.65
CA ALA A 360 7.32 6.31 -28.35
C ALA A 360 7.04 6.21 -26.84
N VAL A 361 6.44 7.24 -26.25
CA VAL A 361 6.15 7.32 -24.81
C VAL A 361 4.65 7.50 -24.57
N VAL A 362 4.01 6.61 -23.80
CA VAL A 362 2.70 6.88 -23.22
C VAL A 362 2.88 7.21 -21.74
N VAL A 363 2.35 8.36 -21.32
CA VAL A 363 2.25 8.75 -19.91
C VAL A 363 0.82 8.51 -19.46
N LEU A 364 0.62 7.51 -18.61
CA LEU A 364 -0.65 7.16 -18.02
C LEU A 364 -0.74 7.75 -16.62
N VAL A 365 -1.60 8.74 -16.46
CA VAL A 365 -1.80 9.52 -15.22
C VAL A 365 -3.07 9.04 -14.55
N ASP A 366 -2.98 8.65 -13.28
CA ASP A 366 -4.13 8.23 -12.51
C ASP A 366 -5.02 9.43 -12.15
N GLY A 367 -6.26 9.43 -12.61
CA GLY A 367 -7.20 10.49 -12.29
C GLY A 367 -7.57 10.52 -10.81
N SER A 368 -7.42 9.41 -10.06
CA SER A 368 -7.60 9.42 -8.60
C SER A 368 -6.52 10.22 -7.87
N LEU A 369 -5.46 10.62 -8.58
CA LEU A 369 -4.37 11.42 -8.05
C LEU A 369 -4.94 12.58 -7.24
N SER A 370 -4.69 12.49 -5.93
CA SER A 370 -4.97 13.49 -4.92
C SER A 370 -6.44 13.91 -4.74
N THR A 371 -7.20 13.04 -4.09
CA THR A 371 -8.41 13.43 -3.35
C THR A 371 -8.10 14.54 -2.33
N ASP A 372 -8.33 15.79 -2.73
CA ASP A 372 -8.45 17.02 -1.91
C ASP A 372 -7.39 17.20 -0.78
N ALA A 373 -6.19 16.65 -0.99
CA ALA A 373 -5.08 16.79 -0.04
C ALA A 373 -4.34 18.10 -0.27
N TRP A 374 -3.95 18.76 0.83
CA TRP A 374 -3.19 20.00 0.82
C TRP A 374 -1.78 19.76 1.36
N ILE A 375 -0.77 20.29 0.67
CA ILE A 375 0.63 20.29 1.12
C ILE A 375 1.11 21.74 1.05
N GLU A 376 1.62 22.28 2.16
CA GLU A 376 2.26 23.61 2.20
C GLU A 376 1.41 24.71 1.53
N ASN A 377 0.11 24.76 1.86
CA ASN A 377 -0.89 25.70 1.30
C ASN A 377 -1.16 25.56 -0.22
N ARG A 378 -0.75 24.45 -0.85
CA ARG A 378 -1.09 24.13 -2.24
C ARG A 378 -1.85 22.81 -2.31
N ARG A 379 -2.82 22.72 -3.24
CA ARG A 379 -3.47 21.45 -3.55
C ARG A 379 -2.45 20.52 -4.20
N VAL A 380 -2.42 19.25 -3.76
CA VAL A 380 -1.54 18.22 -4.32
C VAL A 380 -1.74 18.10 -5.83
N LEU A 381 -3.00 18.16 -6.28
CA LEU A 381 -3.37 18.16 -7.70
C LEU A 381 -2.68 19.26 -8.51
N ASP A 382 -2.50 20.45 -7.95
CA ASP A 382 -1.87 21.57 -8.67
C ASP A 382 -0.37 21.33 -8.90
N VAL A 383 0.28 20.64 -7.96
CA VAL A 383 1.70 20.28 -8.08
C VAL A 383 1.87 19.12 -9.08
N GLU A 384 0.90 18.21 -9.16
CA GLU A 384 0.87 17.14 -10.16
C GLU A 384 0.67 17.70 -11.57
N LYS A 385 -0.28 18.62 -11.73
CA LYS A 385 -0.49 19.37 -12.98
C LYS A 385 0.77 20.12 -13.39
N GLU A 386 1.45 20.74 -12.42
CA GLU A 386 2.75 21.40 -12.65
C GLU A 386 3.80 20.39 -13.15
N ALA A 387 3.98 19.26 -12.45
CA ALA A 387 4.95 18.23 -12.80
C ALA A 387 4.68 17.62 -14.18
N LEU A 388 3.43 17.33 -14.50
CA LEU A 388 3.01 16.79 -15.79
C LEU A 388 3.26 17.81 -16.91
N THR A 389 2.97 19.09 -16.67
CA THR A 389 3.25 20.17 -17.63
C THR A 389 4.75 20.31 -17.88
N VAL A 390 5.57 20.31 -16.82
CA VAL A 390 7.04 20.33 -16.94
C VAL A 390 7.52 19.13 -17.76
N PHE A 391 7.01 17.94 -17.45
CA PHE A 391 7.43 16.71 -18.11
C PHE A 391 7.03 16.68 -19.59
N ALA A 392 5.81 17.10 -19.93
CA ALA A 392 5.36 17.22 -21.31
C ALA A 392 6.24 18.19 -22.13
N ASN A 393 6.63 19.32 -21.54
CA ASN A 393 7.56 20.26 -22.18
C ASN A 393 8.95 19.65 -22.41
N VAL A 394 9.41 18.79 -21.49
CA VAL A 394 10.68 18.07 -21.65
C VAL A 394 10.56 17.08 -22.80
N LEU A 395 9.52 16.24 -22.85
CA LEU A 395 9.31 15.28 -23.93
C LEU A 395 9.24 15.96 -25.32
N GLU A 396 8.50 17.07 -25.42
CA GLU A 396 8.43 17.87 -26.65
C GLU A 396 9.80 18.41 -27.05
N ALA A 397 10.57 18.95 -26.10
CA ALA A 397 11.92 19.46 -26.37
C ALA A 397 12.90 18.35 -26.77
N CYS A 398 12.66 17.10 -26.35
CA CYS A 398 13.44 15.94 -26.77
C CYS A 398 13.11 15.48 -28.20
N GLY A 399 11.95 15.89 -28.75
CA GLY A 399 11.47 15.44 -30.05
C GLY A 399 10.95 14.00 -30.06
N ASP A 400 10.69 13.41 -28.89
CA ASP A 400 10.17 12.04 -28.80
C ASP A 400 8.65 12.03 -29.06
N SER A 401 8.14 10.95 -29.69
CA SER A 401 6.70 10.83 -29.94
C SER A 401 6.01 10.43 -28.64
N PHE A 402 5.09 11.27 -28.12
CA PHE A 402 4.43 10.96 -26.85
C PHE A 402 2.93 11.22 -26.82
N SER A 403 2.23 10.47 -25.98
CA SER A 403 0.84 10.68 -25.63
C SER A 403 0.69 10.76 -24.11
N ILE A 404 -0.26 11.58 -23.66
CA ILE A 404 -0.63 11.70 -22.25
C ILE A 404 -2.09 11.31 -22.11
N LEU A 405 -2.33 10.29 -21.29
CA LEU A 405 -3.65 9.75 -21.00
C LEU A 405 -3.91 9.92 -19.50
N SER A 406 -5.10 10.37 -19.11
CA SER A 406 -5.60 10.19 -17.75
C SER A 406 -6.57 9.02 -17.70
N PHE A 407 -6.66 8.31 -16.57
CA PHE A 407 -7.67 7.27 -16.40
C PHE A 407 -8.38 7.39 -15.07
N THR A 408 -9.66 7.05 -15.04
CA THR A 408 -10.45 6.93 -13.81
C THR A 408 -11.47 5.83 -14.02
N SER A 409 -11.90 5.19 -12.94
CA SER A 409 -12.84 4.08 -13.03
C SER A 409 -14.07 4.29 -12.16
N LYS A 410 -15.17 3.68 -12.60
CA LYS A 410 -16.40 3.52 -11.85
C LYS A 410 -16.97 2.15 -12.18
N LYS A 411 -16.47 1.13 -11.51
CA LYS A 411 -16.70 -0.30 -11.83
C LYS A 411 -16.14 -0.68 -13.20
N ARG A 412 -16.19 -1.98 -13.50
CA ARG A 412 -15.66 -2.57 -14.74
C ARG A 412 -16.29 -2.03 -16.03
N VAL A 413 -17.55 -1.56 -15.97
CA VAL A 413 -18.31 -1.10 -17.14
C VAL A 413 -17.98 0.33 -17.59
N ASN A 414 -17.26 1.08 -16.74
CA ASN A 414 -16.98 2.49 -16.97
C ASN A 414 -15.57 2.84 -16.49
N VAL A 415 -14.57 2.30 -17.21
CA VAL A 415 -13.18 2.74 -17.09
C VAL A 415 -12.98 3.86 -18.09
N LYS A 416 -12.98 5.10 -17.63
CA LYS A 416 -12.81 6.26 -18.52
C LYS A 416 -11.33 6.53 -18.71
N VAL A 417 -10.88 6.54 -19.97
CA VAL A 417 -9.51 6.93 -20.34
C VAL A 417 -9.61 8.17 -21.21
N GLU A 418 -9.08 9.29 -20.74
CA GLU A 418 -9.13 10.56 -21.45
C GLU A 418 -7.77 10.93 -22.03
N THR A 419 -7.75 11.17 -23.33
CA THR A 419 -6.56 11.67 -24.03
C THR A 419 -6.40 13.16 -23.73
N ILE A 420 -5.35 13.49 -22.98
CA ILE A 420 -4.92 14.87 -22.75
C ILE A 420 -4.13 15.37 -23.97
N LYS A 421 -3.21 14.52 -24.46
CA LYS A 421 -2.42 14.76 -25.67
C LYS A 421 -2.33 13.47 -26.49
N GLY A 422 -2.69 13.52 -27.76
CA GLY A 422 -2.46 12.42 -28.71
C GLY A 422 -1.01 12.36 -29.20
N PHE A 423 -0.62 11.24 -29.81
CA PHE A 423 0.71 11.10 -30.44
C PHE A 423 0.92 12.09 -31.60
N ASP A 424 -0.12 12.29 -32.41
CA ASP A 424 -0.06 13.12 -33.62
C ASP A 424 -0.48 14.59 -33.36
N GLU A 425 -0.68 14.95 -32.09
CA GLU A 425 -0.99 16.31 -31.64
C GLU A 425 0.28 16.99 -31.09
N SER A 426 0.62 18.19 -31.58
CA SER A 426 1.72 18.98 -31.01
C SER A 426 1.39 19.52 -29.62
N PHE A 427 2.39 19.61 -28.75
CA PHE A 427 2.20 20.19 -27.43
C PHE A 427 1.91 21.71 -27.54
N SER A 428 0.68 22.09 -27.22
CA SER A 428 0.17 23.47 -27.35
C SER A 428 -0.49 23.95 -26.07
N GLU A 429 -0.86 25.25 -26.00
CA GLU A 429 -1.63 25.78 -24.87
C GLU A 429 -2.93 25.01 -24.61
N ARG A 430 -3.52 24.42 -25.65
CA ARG A 430 -4.70 23.56 -25.55
C ARG A 430 -4.46 22.35 -24.66
N VAL A 431 -3.32 21.69 -24.83
CA VAL A 431 -2.89 20.55 -24.00
C VAL A 431 -2.64 21.01 -22.56
N VAL A 432 -2.01 22.18 -22.37
CA VAL A 432 -1.81 22.76 -21.03
C VAL A 432 -3.14 23.03 -20.34
N ARG A 433 -4.14 23.55 -21.06
CA ARG A 433 -5.50 23.74 -20.52
C ARG A 433 -6.17 22.42 -20.14
N ARG A 434 -6.03 21.37 -20.96
CA ARG A 434 -6.52 20.02 -20.62
C ARG A 434 -5.86 19.46 -19.36
N ILE A 435 -4.55 19.66 -19.19
CA ILE A 435 -3.84 19.31 -17.95
C ILE A 435 -4.41 20.11 -16.77
N GLY A 436 -4.59 21.42 -16.94
CA GLY A 436 -5.19 22.30 -15.93
C GLY A 436 -6.61 21.91 -15.55
N ALA A 437 -7.40 21.39 -16.50
CA ALA A 437 -8.78 20.97 -16.32
C ALA A 437 -8.94 19.58 -15.71
N LEU A 438 -7.84 18.85 -15.42
CA LEU A 438 -7.93 17.57 -14.73
C LEU A 438 -8.62 17.73 -13.37
N LYS A 439 -9.54 16.80 -13.10
CA LYS A 439 -10.32 16.74 -11.85
C LYS A 439 -10.00 15.46 -11.10
N PRO A 440 -10.06 15.47 -9.76
CA PRO A 440 -9.95 14.25 -8.98
C PRO A 440 -11.03 13.23 -9.40
N GLY A 441 -10.56 12.04 -9.73
CA GLY A 441 -11.34 10.85 -10.03
C GLY A 441 -11.75 10.11 -8.77
N TYR A 442 -12.43 8.97 -8.95
CA TYR A 442 -12.97 8.21 -7.82
C TYR A 442 -12.14 6.96 -7.49
N TYR A 443 -11.88 6.13 -8.50
CA TYR A 443 -11.31 4.79 -8.35
C TYR A 443 -10.29 4.47 -9.44
N THR A 444 -9.50 3.44 -9.20
CA THR A 444 -8.23 3.16 -9.88
C THR A 444 -8.17 1.73 -10.38
N ARG A 445 -8.67 1.49 -11.60
CA ARG A 445 -8.57 0.20 -12.31
C ARG A 445 -7.40 0.19 -13.27
N ILE A 446 -6.18 0.15 -12.72
CA ILE A 446 -4.93 0.29 -13.48
C ILE A 446 -4.77 -0.79 -14.56
N GLY A 447 -5.19 -2.04 -14.29
CA GLY A 447 -5.04 -3.15 -15.22
C GLY A 447 -5.62 -2.87 -16.62
N ALA A 448 -6.89 -2.49 -16.66
CA ALA A 448 -7.58 -2.11 -17.89
C ALA A 448 -6.95 -0.88 -18.57
N ALA A 449 -6.57 0.14 -17.80
CA ALA A 449 -5.95 1.34 -18.32
C ALA A 449 -4.57 1.06 -18.96
N VAL A 450 -3.76 0.20 -18.33
CA VAL A 450 -2.46 -0.26 -18.86
C VAL A 450 -2.66 -1.03 -20.17
N ARG A 451 -3.63 -1.95 -20.25
CA ARG A 451 -3.93 -2.66 -21.50
C ARG A 451 -4.36 -1.72 -22.61
N HIS A 452 -5.18 -0.73 -22.31
CA HIS A 452 -5.59 0.29 -23.28
C HIS A 452 -4.41 1.13 -23.78
N ALA A 453 -3.58 1.63 -22.85
CA ALA A 453 -2.38 2.40 -23.19
C ALA A 453 -1.37 1.57 -23.99
N SER A 454 -1.21 0.28 -23.65
CA SER A 454 -0.37 -0.68 -24.37
C SER A 454 -0.85 -0.87 -25.81
N ALA A 455 -2.16 -1.04 -26.02
CA ALA A 455 -2.74 -1.19 -27.36
C ALA A 455 -2.51 0.05 -28.24
N GLN A 456 -2.59 1.27 -27.67
CA GLN A 456 -2.25 2.50 -28.41
C GLN A 456 -0.75 2.58 -28.73
N LEU A 457 0.10 2.16 -27.80
CA LEU A 457 1.56 2.20 -27.96
C LEU A 457 2.06 1.18 -28.99
N GLU A 458 1.41 0.01 -29.09
CA GLU A 458 1.73 -1.03 -30.08
C GLU A 458 1.51 -0.56 -31.53
N GLN A 459 0.53 0.32 -31.75
CA GLN A 459 0.26 0.90 -33.08
C GLN A 459 1.38 1.84 -33.57
N ARG A 460 2.32 2.23 -32.70
CA ARG A 460 3.42 3.14 -33.07
C ARG A 460 4.55 2.38 -33.78
N PRO A 461 5.10 2.93 -34.87
CA PRO A 461 6.18 2.28 -35.63
C PRO A 461 7.53 2.29 -34.90
N ASN A 462 7.62 2.98 -33.77
CA ASN A 462 8.87 3.18 -33.05
C ASN A 462 9.43 1.87 -32.48
N ARG A 463 10.76 1.67 -32.61
CA ARG A 463 11.47 0.49 -32.07
C ARG A 463 11.40 0.41 -30.56
N HIS A 464 11.55 1.55 -29.87
CA HIS A 464 11.46 1.62 -28.43
C HIS A 464 10.11 2.19 -28.02
N ARG A 465 9.48 1.54 -27.04
CA ARG A 465 8.15 1.89 -26.54
C ARG A 465 8.19 1.92 -25.02
N LEU A 466 7.88 3.08 -24.44
CA LEU A 466 7.88 3.31 -22.99
C LEU A 466 6.47 3.63 -22.51
N LEU A 467 5.98 2.86 -21.54
CA LEU A 467 4.76 3.14 -20.79
C LEU A 467 5.14 3.61 -19.39
N LEU A 468 4.88 4.88 -19.11
CA LEU A 468 5.09 5.49 -17.79
C LEU A 468 3.76 5.58 -17.05
N VAL A 469 3.64 4.91 -15.91
CA VAL A 469 2.43 4.93 -15.08
C VAL A 469 2.67 5.81 -13.85
N ILE A 470 1.90 6.87 -13.68
CA ILE A 470 1.96 7.79 -12.54
C ILE A 470 0.70 7.60 -11.72
N THR A 471 0.83 7.10 -10.49
CA THR A 471 -0.31 6.86 -9.57
C THR A 471 0.10 7.09 -8.11
N ASP A 472 -0.81 7.63 -7.32
CA ASP A 472 -0.65 7.88 -5.89
C ASP A 472 -1.16 6.75 -5.00
N GLY A 473 -1.69 5.66 -5.57
CA GLY A 473 -2.43 4.68 -4.78
C GLY A 473 -2.33 3.23 -5.25
N LYS A 474 -2.87 2.35 -4.39
CA LYS A 474 -3.12 0.95 -4.72
C LYS A 474 -4.28 0.85 -5.72
N PRO A 475 -4.27 -0.12 -6.65
CA PRO A 475 -5.42 -0.41 -7.50
C PRO A 475 -6.66 -0.70 -6.62
N ASN A 476 -7.75 0.05 -6.83
CA ASN A 476 -8.96 -0.03 -6.02
C ASN A 476 -10.19 0.41 -6.83
N ASP A 477 -11.25 -0.42 -6.93
CA ASP A 477 -12.55 -0.07 -7.53
C ASP A 477 -13.72 -0.66 -6.73
N ILE A 478 -14.93 -0.13 -6.94
CA ILE A 478 -16.15 -0.39 -6.13
C ILE A 478 -16.60 -1.86 -6.19
N ASP A 479 -16.24 -2.60 -7.24
CA ASP A 479 -16.73 -3.94 -7.56
C ASP A 479 -15.75 -5.05 -7.18
N HIS A 480 -15.19 -4.98 -5.97
CA HIS A 480 -14.24 -5.97 -5.42
C HIS A 480 -12.88 -6.03 -6.12
N TYR A 481 -12.56 -5.02 -6.93
CA TYR A 481 -11.21 -4.79 -7.43
C TYR A 481 -10.37 -4.14 -6.33
N GLU A 482 -10.23 -4.80 -5.18
CA GLU A 482 -9.46 -4.30 -4.02
C GLU A 482 -8.46 -5.35 -3.54
N GLY A 483 -7.44 -4.92 -2.79
CA GLY A 483 -6.43 -5.80 -2.22
C GLY A 483 -5.66 -6.62 -3.26
N ARG A 484 -5.55 -7.93 -3.04
CA ARG A 484 -4.75 -8.83 -3.88
C ARG A 484 -5.27 -8.92 -5.32
N TYR A 485 -6.58 -8.86 -5.52
CA TYR A 485 -7.17 -9.01 -6.85
C TYR A 485 -6.69 -7.90 -7.80
N GLY A 486 -6.86 -6.64 -7.40
CA GLY A 486 -6.43 -5.50 -8.21
C GLY A 486 -4.91 -5.43 -8.41
N LEU A 487 -4.13 -5.88 -7.42
CA LEU A 487 -2.68 -5.99 -7.53
C LEU A 487 -2.26 -7.06 -8.55
N ASP A 488 -2.86 -8.24 -8.50
CA ASP A 488 -2.52 -9.34 -9.41
C ASP A 488 -2.95 -9.07 -10.86
N ASP A 489 -4.12 -8.44 -11.08
CA ASP A 489 -4.52 -8.02 -12.44
C ASP A 489 -3.59 -6.93 -13.00
N THR A 490 -3.25 -5.92 -12.19
CA THR A 490 -2.30 -4.87 -12.59
C THR A 490 -0.92 -5.44 -12.89
N ARG A 491 -0.44 -6.39 -12.07
CA ARG A 491 0.83 -7.07 -12.33
C ARG A 491 0.78 -7.87 -13.63
N LYS A 492 -0.36 -8.53 -13.90
CA LYS A 492 -0.56 -9.30 -15.13
C LYS A 492 -0.55 -8.37 -16.35
N SER A 493 -1.24 -7.22 -16.31
CA SER A 493 -1.24 -6.25 -17.40
C SER A 493 0.14 -5.65 -17.68
N ILE A 494 0.94 -5.39 -16.64
CA ILE A 494 2.33 -4.93 -16.80
C ILE A 494 3.18 -6.01 -17.48
N ARG A 495 3.00 -7.28 -17.13
CA ARG A 495 3.71 -8.41 -17.77
C ARG A 495 3.30 -8.57 -19.23
N GLU A 496 2.02 -8.40 -19.54
CA GLU A 496 1.51 -8.42 -20.91
C GLU A 496 2.15 -7.31 -21.76
N ALA A 497 2.13 -6.07 -21.27
CA ALA A 497 2.76 -4.94 -21.96
C ALA A 497 4.27 -5.18 -22.19
N ARG A 498 4.97 -5.80 -21.23
CA ARG A 498 6.38 -6.19 -21.41
C ARG A 498 6.58 -7.31 -22.43
N ALA A 499 5.66 -8.27 -22.49
CA ALA A 499 5.70 -9.32 -23.50
C ALA A 499 5.54 -8.75 -24.93
N LEU A 500 4.82 -7.63 -25.08
CA LEU A 500 4.72 -6.84 -26.32
C LEU A 500 5.96 -5.96 -26.59
N GLY A 501 7.02 -6.09 -25.78
CA GLY A 501 8.27 -5.35 -25.93
C GLY A 501 8.23 -3.92 -25.37
N HIS A 502 7.19 -3.56 -24.61
CA HIS A 502 7.12 -2.23 -23.99
C HIS A 502 7.95 -2.20 -22.69
N LYS A 503 8.74 -1.14 -22.52
CA LYS A 503 9.36 -0.81 -21.23
C LYS A 503 8.28 -0.18 -20.36
N VAL A 504 7.95 -0.79 -19.22
CA VAL A 504 6.92 -0.28 -18.31
C VAL A 504 7.58 0.22 -17.02
N PHE A 505 7.34 1.49 -16.67
CA PHE A 505 7.91 2.13 -15.49
C PHE A 505 6.84 2.80 -14.62
N GLY A 506 6.85 2.52 -13.32
CA GLY A 506 5.90 3.09 -12.36
C GLY A 506 6.49 4.25 -11.56
N VAL A 507 5.75 5.33 -11.37
CA VAL A 507 6.12 6.44 -10.48
C VAL A 507 5.00 6.67 -9.49
N THR A 508 5.37 6.78 -8.21
CA THR A 508 4.43 7.03 -7.13
C THR A 508 4.98 7.98 -6.10
N VAL A 509 4.07 8.64 -5.39
CA VAL A 509 4.35 9.62 -4.34
C VAL A 509 3.94 9.09 -2.96
N ASP A 510 3.25 7.94 -2.91
CA ASP A 510 2.84 7.29 -1.66
C ASP A 510 4.05 6.61 -1.00
N ARG A 511 4.36 6.97 0.25
CA ARG A 511 5.44 6.32 1.02
C ARG A 511 5.12 4.86 1.33
N LYS A 512 3.84 4.50 1.48
CA LYS A 512 3.38 3.12 1.69
C LYS A 512 3.43 2.28 0.41
N ALA A 513 3.78 2.89 -0.72
CA ALA A 513 4.00 2.20 -1.99
C ALA A 513 5.12 1.16 -1.96
N GLN A 514 6.07 1.30 -1.03
CA GLN A 514 7.23 0.40 -0.91
C GLN A 514 6.84 -1.07 -0.79
N ASP A 515 5.69 -1.37 -0.20
CA ASP A 515 5.26 -2.75 0.05
C ASP A 515 4.76 -3.47 -1.21
N TYR A 516 4.21 -2.75 -2.19
CA TYR A 516 3.50 -3.35 -3.34
C TYR A 516 4.03 -2.93 -4.72
N PHE A 517 4.66 -1.77 -4.88
CA PHE A 517 5.25 -1.37 -6.17
C PHE A 517 6.32 -2.34 -6.68
N PRO A 518 7.24 -2.86 -5.84
CA PRO A 518 8.20 -3.86 -6.27
C PRO A 518 7.52 -5.14 -6.78
N TYR A 519 6.37 -5.51 -6.22
CA TYR A 519 5.58 -6.66 -6.67
C TYR A 519 4.95 -6.44 -8.05
N LEU A 520 4.42 -5.24 -8.30
CA LEU A 520 3.76 -4.87 -9.55
C LEU A 520 4.75 -4.69 -10.71
N PHE A 521 5.73 -3.79 -10.54
CA PHE A 521 6.65 -3.39 -11.60
C PHE A 521 7.93 -4.22 -11.62
N GLY A 522 8.27 -4.93 -10.55
CA GLY A 522 9.56 -5.63 -10.45
C GLY A 522 10.74 -4.68 -10.20
N ARG A 523 11.89 -5.27 -9.86
CA ARG A 523 13.09 -4.53 -9.46
C ARG A 523 13.59 -3.61 -10.60
N GLY A 524 13.93 -2.37 -10.25
CA GLY A 524 14.52 -1.39 -11.18
C GLY A 524 13.54 -0.74 -12.17
N SER A 525 12.25 -1.04 -12.09
CA SER A 525 11.22 -0.50 -13.00
C SER A 525 10.19 0.40 -12.31
N TYR A 526 10.55 0.98 -11.16
CA TYR A 526 9.71 1.95 -10.46
C TYR A 526 10.55 3.02 -9.74
N ALA A 527 9.92 4.14 -9.42
CA ALA A 527 10.46 5.19 -8.56
C ALA A 527 9.42 5.62 -7.53
N ILE A 528 9.84 5.69 -6.27
CA ILE A 528 9.03 6.18 -5.15
C ILE A 528 9.58 7.54 -4.76
N VAL A 529 8.79 8.58 -4.97
CA VAL A 529 9.16 9.97 -4.71
C VAL A 529 8.61 10.35 -3.33
N SER A 530 9.49 10.65 -2.39
CA SER A 530 9.13 10.90 -0.97
C SER A 530 8.32 12.18 -0.75
N HIS A 531 8.43 13.16 -1.65
CA HIS A 531 7.65 14.40 -1.66
C HIS A 531 7.28 14.82 -3.07
N LEU A 532 6.03 15.25 -3.22
CA LEU A 532 5.44 15.67 -4.49
C LEU A 532 6.20 16.83 -5.17
N ALA A 533 6.75 17.76 -4.38
CA ALA A 533 7.56 18.86 -4.91
C ALA A 533 8.78 18.36 -5.71
N HIS A 534 9.33 17.20 -5.36
CA HIS A 534 10.46 16.61 -6.07
C HIS A 534 10.05 15.96 -7.40
N LEU A 535 8.78 15.62 -7.60
CA LEU A 535 8.28 14.99 -8.83
C LEU A 535 8.62 15.83 -10.07
N THR A 536 8.46 17.16 -9.96
CA THR A 536 8.80 18.14 -11.01
C THR A 536 10.26 18.05 -11.48
N SER A 537 11.17 17.67 -10.58
CA SER A 537 12.61 17.53 -10.85
C SER A 537 13.05 16.08 -11.11
N ALA A 538 12.32 15.12 -10.57
CA ALA A 538 12.62 13.70 -10.65
C ALA A 538 12.17 13.09 -11.98
N LEU A 539 10.96 13.41 -12.47
CA LEU A 539 10.43 12.85 -13.72
C LEU A 539 11.36 13.08 -14.92
N PRO A 540 11.90 14.30 -15.15
CA PRO A 540 12.85 14.51 -16.24
C PRO A 540 14.13 13.65 -16.08
N ARG A 541 14.67 13.55 -14.87
CA ARG A 541 15.90 12.77 -14.60
C ARG A 541 15.67 11.28 -14.81
N LEU A 542 14.54 10.76 -14.32
CA LEU A 542 14.12 9.37 -14.51
C LEU A 542 13.96 9.06 -15.99
N TYR A 543 13.32 9.96 -16.74
CA TYR A 543 13.18 9.82 -18.17
C TYR A 543 14.52 9.76 -18.90
N HIS A 544 15.46 10.64 -18.55
CA HIS A 544 16.80 10.58 -19.15
C HIS A 544 17.47 9.22 -18.92
N HIS A 545 17.39 8.68 -17.72
CA HIS A 545 17.93 7.35 -17.41
C HIS A 545 17.22 6.25 -18.21
N LEU A 546 15.89 6.31 -18.29
CA LEU A 546 15.08 5.30 -18.98
C LEU A 546 15.23 5.32 -20.49
N ALA A 547 15.49 6.50 -21.06
CA ALA A 547 15.60 6.71 -22.49
C ALA A 547 17.06 6.70 -23.00
N THR A 548 18.02 6.45 -22.11
CA THR A 548 19.43 6.15 -22.44
C THR A 548 19.81 4.69 -22.15
N ALA A 549 19.07 4.02 -21.25
CA ALA A 549 19.19 2.59 -20.95
C ALA A 549 18.30 1.73 -21.85
#